data_AF-A0A965FCP1-F1
#
_entry.id   AF-A0A965FCP1-F1
#
_cell.length_a   1.000
_cell.length_b   1.000
_cell.length_c   1.000
_cell.angle_alpha   90.00
_cell.angle_beta   90.00
_cell.angle_gamma   90.00
#
_symmetry.space_group_name_H-M   'P 1'
#
loop_
_entity.id
_entity.type
_entity.pdbx_description
1 polymer ?
#
loop_
_entity_poly.entity_id
_entity_poly.type
_entity_poly.pdbx_seq_one_letter_code
_entity_poly.pdbx_strand_id
1 'polypeptide(L)'
;MAVTATAGHYAPADQPVYVEGPIRAFAIATAFWGVVGFLVGVVIALQLAFPLLNLDLEWTTFGRLRPVHTSAVIFAFGGNALFLTSLFIVQRTCRARLFGGDDMGWFLFWGYQFVIVMAALGYVLGITQGKEYAEPEWYVDLWLTVVWVFYLVAFGGTVIRREEPHIYVANWFFLAFILTVAVLHIGNNISIPVSLGSSMSYSAPAGVQGAMIQWWYGHNAVGFFLTAGFLGMMYYLIPKQAERPVYSYRLSIVHFWTLIFLYIWAGPHHLHYTALPDWAQTLGMVFSVMLWMPSWGGMINGLMTLSGAWDKLRTNPSLRFSVAAVGF
;
A
#
# COMPACT_ATOMS: atom_id res chain seq x y z
N MET A 1 -30.67 -9.74 -57.18
CA MET A 1 -29.51 -10.16 -56.38
C MET A 1 -29.71 -9.65 -54.97
N ALA A 2 -30.20 -10.50 -54.06
CA ALA A 2 -30.29 -10.18 -52.64
C ALA A 2 -29.05 -10.74 -51.95
N VAL A 3 -28.19 -9.85 -51.43
CA VAL A 3 -27.02 -10.24 -50.63
C VAL A 3 -27.52 -10.52 -49.22
N THR A 4 -27.64 -11.80 -48.87
CA THR A 4 -27.82 -12.26 -47.49
C THR A 4 -26.55 -11.99 -46.72
N ALA A 5 -26.58 -11.00 -45.83
CA ALA A 5 -25.52 -10.78 -44.84
C ALA A 5 -25.58 -11.93 -43.82
N THR A 6 -24.60 -12.82 -43.87
CA THR A 6 -24.36 -13.82 -42.84
C THR A 6 -23.98 -13.11 -41.55
N ALA A 7 -24.85 -13.16 -40.55
CA ALA A 7 -24.53 -12.79 -39.18
C ALA A 7 -23.43 -13.74 -38.67
N GLY A 8 -22.18 -13.29 -38.71
CA GLY A 8 -21.07 -13.98 -38.08
C GLY A 8 -21.33 -14.06 -36.58
N HIS A 9 -21.51 -15.28 -36.08
CA HIS A 9 -21.39 -15.56 -34.65
C HIS A 9 -19.96 -15.20 -34.25
N TYR A 10 -19.78 -14.02 -33.65
CA TYR A 10 -18.59 -13.77 -32.83
C TYR A 10 -18.69 -14.72 -31.63
N ALA A 11 -17.90 -15.80 -31.66
CA ALA A 11 -17.65 -16.57 -30.45
C ALA A 11 -17.13 -15.59 -29.38
N PRO A 12 -17.62 -15.65 -28.13
CA PRO A 12 -17.01 -14.86 -27.06
C PRO A 12 -15.55 -15.26 -26.96
N ALA A 13 -14.63 -14.29 -27.05
CA ALA A 13 -13.22 -14.53 -26.79
C ALA A 13 -13.12 -15.24 -25.43
N ASP A 14 -12.43 -16.38 -25.38
CA ASP A 14 -12.22 -17.13 -24.14
C ASP A 14 -11.69 -16.16 -23.08
N GLN A 15 -12.50 -15.87 -22.06
CA GLN A 15 -12.05 -14.96 -21.01
C GLN A 15 -10.80 -15.55 -20.36
N PRO A 16 -9.72 -14.77 -20.18
CA PRO A 16 -8.50 -15.29 -19.60
C PRO A 16 -8.79 -15.84 -18.21
N VAL A 17 -8.38 -17.09 -17.98
CA VAL A 17 -8.49 -17.73 -16.66
C VAL A 17 -7.60 -16.96 -15.69
N TYR A 18 -8.22 -16.18 -14.81
CA TYR A 18 -7.51 -15.40 -13.81
C TYR A 18 -6.86 -16.29 -12.74
N VAL A 19 -5.73 -15.82 -12.21
CA VAL A 19 -5.07 -16.44 -11.06
C VAL A 19 -5.84 -16.02 -9.81
N GLU A 20 -6.47 -16.98 -9.12
CA GLU A 20 -7.35 -16.73 -7.97
C GLU A 20 -6.86 -17.38 -6.67
N GLY A 21 -6.09 -18.46 -6.74
CA GLY A 21 -5.58 -19.19 -5.58
C GLY A 21 -4.82 -18.31 -4.58
N PRO A 22 -3.68 -17.71 -4.98
CA PRO A 22 -2.92 -16.82 -4.09
C PRO A 22 -3.70 -15.55 -3.71
N ILE A 23 -4.60 -15.05 -4.56
CA ILE A 23 -5.45 -13.89 -4.24
C ILE A 23 -6.37 -14.21 -3.05
N ARG A 24 -6.99 -15.39 -3.03
CA ARG A 24 -7.79 -15.85 -1.89
C ARG A 24 -6.94 -16.02 -0.64
N ALA A 25 -5.71 -16.51 -0.78
CA ALA A 25 -4.78 -16.62 0.34
C ALA A 25 -4.43 -15.23 0.93
N PHE A 26 -4.15 -14.24 0.09
CA PHE A 26 -3.97 -12.84 0.51
C PHE A 26 -5.22 -12.28 1.21
N ALA A 27 -6.43 -12.63 0.77
CA ALA A 27 -7.66 -12.21 1.45
C ALA A 27 -7.79 -12.78 2.86
N ILE A 28 -7.50 -14.08 3.04
CA ILE A 28 -7.49 -14.73 4.35
C ILE A 28 -6.41 -14.12 5.24
N ALA A 29 -5.19 -13.95 4.70
CA ALA A 29 -4.08 -13.36 5.43
C ALA A 29 -4.36 -11.89 5.81
N THR A 30 -5.03 -11.11 4.96
CA THR A 30 -5.47 -9.74 5.29
C THR A 30 -6.32 -9.75 6.55
N ALA A 31 -7.36 -10.59 6.62
CA ALA A 31 -8.22 -10.67 7.80
C ALA A 31 -7.44 -11.15 9.04
N PHE A 32 -6.59 -12.17 8.89
CA PHE A 32 -5.76 -12.70 9.97
C PHE A 32 -4.82 -11.63 10.55
N TRP A 33 -4.04 -10.95 9.71
CA TRP A 33 -3.11 -9.91 10.16
C TRP A 33 -3.81 -8.65 10.65
N GLY A 34 -5.02 -8.36 10.16
CA GLY A 34 -5.87 -7.32 10.73
C GLY A 34 -6.20 -7.62 12.20
N VAL A 35 -6.66 -8.85 12.49
CA VAL A 35 -6.94 -9.28 13.87
C VAL A 35 -5.69 -9.21 14.74
N VAL A 36 -4.56 -9.73 14.27
CA VAL A 36 -3.29 -9.72 15.03
C VAL A 36 -2.83 -8.28 15.28
N GLY A 37 -2.76 -7.45 14.24
CA GLY A 37 -2.27 -6.07 14.34
C GLY A 37 -3.14 -5.22 15.27
N PHE A 38 -4.46 -5.32 15.16
CA PHE A 38 -5.39 -4.59 16.03
C PHE A 38 -5.37 -5.11 17.48
N LEU A 39 -5.23 -6.42 17.69
CA LEU A 39 -5.08 -6.99 19.02
C LEU A 39 -3.82 -6.47 19.72
N VAL A 40 -2.67 -6.50 19.04
CA VAL A 40 -1.42 -5.93 19.59
C VAL A 40 -1.59 -4.43 19.85
N GLY A 41 -2.32 -3.72 19.00
CA GLY A 41 -2.70 -2.31 19.21
C GLY A 41 -3.45 -2.09 20.52
N VAL A 42 -4.45 -2.93 20.80
CA VAL A 42 -5.20 -2.90 22.09
C VAL A 42 -4.27 -3.21 23.26
N VAL A 43 -3.39 -4.21 23.13
CA VAL A 43 -2.42 -4.57 24.18
C VAL A 43 -1.50 -3.39 24.52
N ILE A 44 -0.87 -2.77 23.52
CA ILE A 44 0.06 -1.65 23.79
C ILE A 44 -0.67 -0.39 24.27
N ALA A 45 -1.93 -0.18 23.87
CA ALA A 45 -2.76 0.88 24.43
C ALA A 45 -3.06 0.63 25.91
N LEU A 46 -3.36 -0.61 26.28
CA LEU A 46 -3.54 -0.99 27.69
C LEU A 46 -2.23 -0.90 28.49
N GLN A 47 -1.07 -1.14 27.89
CA GLN A 47 0.23 -0.94 28.55
C GLN A 47 0.51 0.53 28.89
N LEU A 48 0.05 1.47 28.05
CA LEU A 48 0.12 2.90 28.36
C LEU A 48 -0.80 3.29 29.52
N ALA A 49 -1.98 2.68 29.62
CA ALA A 49 -2.93 2.92 30.70
C ALA A 49 -2.55 2.21 32.01
N PHE A 50 -2.02 0.98 31.90
CA PHE A 50 -1.69 0.08 33.00
C PHE A 50 -0.29 -0.52 32.77
N PRO A 51 0.79 0.15 33.21
CA PRO A 51 2.16 -0.29 32.95
C PRO A 51 2.51 -1.71 33.45
N LEU A 52 1.77 -2.26 34.42
CA LEU A 52 1.92 -3.64 34.89
C LEU A 52 1.74 -4.67 33.75
N LEU A 53 1.00 -4.33 32.69
CA LEU A 53 0.77 -5.19 31.54
C LEU A 53 2.01 -5.34 30.63
N ASN A 54 3.15 -4.72 30.98
CA ASN A 54 4.45 -5.05 30.37
C ASN A 54 5.01 -6.39 30.85
N LEU A 55 4.49 -6.94 31.96
CA LEU A 55 4.78 -8.29 32.50
C LEU A 55 6.24 -8.54 32.92
N ASP A 56 7.08 -7.51 32.98
CA ASP A 56 8.52 -7.63 33.29
C ASP A 56 9.29 -8.64 32.42
N LEU A 57 8.81 -8.87 31.18
CA LEU A 57 9.50 -9.68 30.16
C LEU A 57 9.92 -8.79 29.00
N GLU A 58 11.13 -8.99 28.49
CA GLU A 58 11.69 -8.14 27.44
C GLU A 58 10.81 -8.08 26.18
N TRP A 59 10.31 -9.24 25.72
CA TRP A 59 9.51 -9.39 24.49
C TRP A 59 8.05 -8.94 24.62
N THR A 60 7.56 -8.64 25.83
CA THR A 60 6.21 -8.09 26.04
C THR A 60 6.22 -6.60 26.36
N THR A 61 7.39 -5.96 26.43
CA THR A 61 7.45 -4.52 26.71
C THR A 61 6.84 -3.68 25.59
N PHE A 62 6.25 -2.54 25.94
CA PHE A 62 5.70 -1.56 25.01
C PHE A 62 6.71 -1.17 23.91
N GLY A 63 7.98 -1.00 24.27
CA GLY A 63 9.04 -0.64 23.34
C GLY A 63 9.25 -1.65 22.22
N ARG A 64 9.13 -2.96 22.50
CA ARG A 64 9.24 -4.03 21.50
C ARG A 64 7.93 -4.30 20.77
N LEU A 65 6.78 -4.19 21.46
CA LEU A 65 5.47 -4.44 20.87
C LEU A 65 4.94 -3.30 20.00
N ARG A 66 5.39 -2.05 20.20
CA ARG A 66 5.01 -0.91 19.35
C ARG A 66 5.34 -1.15 17.87
N PRO A 67 6.59 -1.47 17.47
CA PRO A 67 6.89 -1.75 16.07
C PRO A 67 6.23 -3.04 15.54
N VAL A 68 5.94 -4.03 16.43
CA VAL A 68 5.09 -5.18 16.06
C VAL A 68 3.71 -4.72 15.63
N HIS A 69 3.04 -3.87 16.42
CA HIS A 69 1.74 -3.30 16.05
C HIS A 69 1.82 -2.50 14.75
N THR A 70 2.76 -1.56 14.67
CA THR A 70 2.92 -0.68 13.50
C THR A 70 3.09 -1.49 12.22
N SER A 71 4.03 -2.43 12.21
CA SER A 71 4.30 -3.27 11.03
C SER A 71 3.18 -4.26 10.74
N ALA A 72 2.53 -4.82 11.77
CA ALA A 72 1.41 -5.73 11.57
C ALA A 72 0.19 -5.02 10.96
N VAL A 73 -0.11 -3.79 11.37
CA VAL A 73 -1.25 -3.05 10.81
C VAL A 73 -0.92 -2.47 9.44
N ILE A 74 0.27 -1.91 9.24
CA ILE A 74 0.60 -1.26 7.97
C ILE A 74 1.01 -2.30 6.92
N PHE A 75 2.06 -3.07 7.18
CA PHE A 75 2.63 -3.97 6.18
C PHE A 75 1.92 -5.32 6.17
N ALA A 76 1.62 -5.93 7.32
CA ALA A 76 0.95 -7.22 7.30
C ALA A 76 -0.52 -7.10 6.85
N PHE A 77 -1.35 -6.31 7.55
CA PHE A 77 -2.74 -6.08 7.17
C PHE A 77 -2.86 -5.26 5.89
N GLY A 78 -2.35 -4.02 5.88
CA GLY A 78 -2.45 -3.14 4.72
C GLY A 78 -1.74 -3.69 3.48
N GLY A 79 -0.57 -4.31 3.65
CA GLY A 79 0.16 -4.90 2.53
C GLY A 79 -0.52 -6.13 1.95
N ASN A 80 -1.03 -7.04 2.77
CA ASN A 80 -1.85 -8.16 2.25
C ASN A 80 -3.08 -7.63 1.52
N ALA A 81 -3.73 -6.57 2.02
CA ALA A 81 -4.86 -5.94 1.34
C ALA A 81 -4.46 -5.35 -0.02
N LEU A 82 -3.28 -4.74 -0.12
CA LEU A 82 -2.74 -4.19 -1.37
C LEU A 82 -2.38 -5.28 -2.38
N PHE A 83 -1.69 -6.35 -1.97
CA PHE A 83 -1.41 -7.48 -2.85
C PHE A 83 -2.69 -8.16 -3.34
N LEU A 84 -3.64 -8.41 -2.43
CA LEU A 84 -4.98 -8.91 -2.76
C LEU A 84 -5.61 -8.07 -3.86
N THR A 85 -5.78 -6.77 -3.59
CA THR A 85 -6.61 -5.92 -4.42
C THR A 85 -5.91 -5.53 -5.72
N SER A 86 -4.62 -5.22 -5.70
CA SER A 86 -3.89 -4.86 -6.91
C SER A 86 -3.87 -6.02 -7.91
N LEU A 87 -3.57 -7.24 -7.47
CA LEU A 87 -3.49 -8.43 -8.33
C LEU A 87 -4.87 -8.87 -8.82
N PHE A 88 -5.91 -8.68 -8.00
CA PHE A 88 -7.30 -8.92 -8.41
C PHE A 88 -7.78 -7.90 -9.45
N ILE A 89 -7.49 -6.62 -9.22
CA ILE A 89 -7.97 -5.49 -10.02
C ILE A 89 -7.23 -5.40 -11.35
N VAL A 90 -5.90 -5.55 -11.36
CA VAL A 90 -5.10 -5.42 -12.58
C VAL A 90 -5.49 -6.46 -13.62
N GLN A 91 -5.73 -7.70 -13.20
CA GLN A 91 -6.18 -8.77 -14.10
C GLN A 91 -7.51 -8.43 -14.80
N ARG A 92 -8.47 -7.90 -14.04
CA ARG A 92 -9.82 -7.59 -14.54
C ARG A 92 -9.88 -6.31 -15.36
N THR A 93 -9.13 -5.29 -14.96
CA THR A 93 -9.08 -4.00 -15.66
C THR A 93 -8.24 -4.06 -16.93
N CYS A 94 -7.24 -4.94 -16.98
CA CYS A 94 -6.46 -5.20 -18.20
C CYS A 94 -7.04 -6.33 -19.05
N ARG A 95 -8.03 -7.08 -18.54
CA ARG A 95 -8.53 -8.34 -19.12
C ARG A 95 -7.39 -9.27 -19.51
N ALA A 96 -6.47 -9.48 -18.58
CA ALA A 96 -5.29 -10.31 -18.79
C ALA A 96 -5.04 -11.18 -17.56
N ARG A 97 -4.61 -12.43 -17.77
CA ARG A 97 -4.14 -13.29 -16.68
C ARG A 97 -2.87 -12.68 -16.07
N LEU A 98 -2.70 -12.85 -14.75
CA LEU A 98 -1.51 -12.38 -14.04
C LEU A 98 -0.22 -12.84 -14.73
N PHE A 99 0.68 -11.91 -14.99
CA PHE A 99 1.99 -12.21 -15.56
C PHE A 99 2.80 -13.09 -14.61
N GLY A 100 3.35 -14.19 -15.13
CA GLY A 100 4.01 -15.23 -14.34
C GLY A 100 3.05 -16.27 -13.73
N GLY A 101 1.73 -16.10 -13.87
CA GLY A 101 0.73 -17.10 -13.51
C GLY A 101 0.66 -17.40 -12.01
N ASP A 102 0.22 -18.61 -11.67
CA ASP A 102 0.04 -19.06 -10.29
C ASP A 102 1.35 -19.12 -9.51
N ASP A 103 2.45 -19.56 -10.14
CA ASP A 103 3.77 -19.65 -9.50
C ASP A 103 4.26 -18.28 -9.01
N MET A 104 4.11 -17.25 -9.85
CA MET A 104 4.40 -15.87 -9.46
C MET A 104 3.50 -15.43 -8.31
N GLY A 105 2.19 -15.67 -8.40
CA GLY A 105 1.26 -15.30 -7.35
C GLY A 105 1.57 -15.96 -5.99
N TRP A 106 1.94 -17.24 -6.00
CA TRP A 106 2.34 -17.97 -4.78
C TRP A 106 3.71 -17.57 -4.26
N PHE A 107 4.66 -17.25 -5.14
CA PHE A 107 5.94 -16.66 -4.74
C PHE A 107 5.73 -15.33 -4.01
N LEU A 108 4.90 -14.44 -4.57
CA LEU A 108 4.58 -13.16 -3.92
C LEU A 108 3.91 -13.37 -2.57
N PHE A 109 2.96 -14.29 -2.48
CA PHE A 109 2.30 -14.62 -1.22
C PHE A 109 3.29 -15.10 -0.17
N TRP A 110 3.97 -16.22 -0.40
CA TRP A 110 4.86 -16.80 0.61
C TRP A 110 6.09 -15.93 0.88
N GLY A 111 6.61 -15.25 -0.14
CA GLY A 111 7.70 -14.30 0.01
C GLY A 111 7.32 -13.14 0.92
N TYR A 112 6.12 -12.58 0.74
CA TYR A 112 5.63 -11.51 1.61
C TYR A 112 5.28 -11.98 3.02
N GLN A 113 4.69 -13.18 3.15
CA GLN A 113 4.43 -13.77 4.46
C GLN A 113 5.73 -14.02 5.25
N PHE A 114 6.80 -14.42 4.57
CA PHE A 114 8.12 -14.56 5.20
C PHE A 114 8.67 -13.23 5.71
N VAL A 115 8.53 -12.13 4.95
CA VAL A 115 8.91 -10.77 5.41
C VAL A 115 8.21 -10.44 6.73
N ILE A 116 6.88 -10.64 6.78
CA ILE A 116 6.05 -10.30 7.94
C ILE A 116 6.49 -11.09 9.18
N VAL A 117 6.70 -12.40 9.04
CA VAL A 117 7.09 -13.27 10.15
C VAL A 117 8.49 -12.92 10.64
N MET A 118 9.44 -12.69 9.73
CA MET A 118 10.81 -12.29 10.09
C MET A 118 10.84 -10.95 10.83
N ALA A 119 10.07 -9.97 10.36
CA ALA A 119 9.94 -8.67 11.03
C ALA A 119 9.37 -8.82 12.44
N ALA A 120 8.24 -9.53 12.59
CA ALA A 120 7.60 -9.73 13.89
C ALA A 120 8.52 -10.44 14.90
N LEU A 121 9.25 -11.47 14.46
CA LEU A 121 10.24 -12.16 15.29
C LEU A 121 11.41 -11.24 15.66
N GLY A 122 11.91 -10.46 14.70
CA GLY A 122 12.97 -9.49 14.96
C GLY A 122 12.59 -8.51 16.07
N TYR A 123 11.41 -7.91 16.00
CA TYR A 123 10.98 -6.90 16.97
C TYR A 123 10.85 -7.44 18.39
N VAL A 124 10.24 -8.61 18.59
CA VAL A 124 10.10 -9.20 19.93
C VAL A 124 11.45 -9.61 20.51
N LEU A 125 12.41 -9.98 19.65
CA LEU A 125 13.80 -10.27 20.03
C LEU A 125 14.67 -9.00 20.19
N GLY A 126 14.13 -7.81 19.94
CA GLY A 126 14.86 -6.54 20.06
C GLY A 126 15.77 -6.21 18.88
N ILE A 127 15.61 -6.90 17.74
CA ILE A 127 16.35 -6.66 16.51
C ILE A 127 15.58 -5.62 15.69
N THR A 128 16.11 -4.40 15.64
CA THR A 128 15.48 -3.29 14.91
C THR A 128 16.48 -2.20 14.53
N GLN A 129 16.27 -1.57 13.39
CA GLN A 129 17.00 -0.36 12.99
C GLN A 129 16.61 0.89 13.80
N GLY A 130 15.50 0.85 14.54
CA GLY A 130 14.95 2.01 15.27
C GLY A 130 14.41 3.13 14.36
N LYS A 131 14.25 2.86 13.06
CA LYS A 131 13.69 3.77 12.05
C LYS A 131 12.21 3.47 11.88
N GLU A 132 11.33 4.44 12.15
CA GLU A 132 9.88 4.21 12.08
C GLU A 132 9.43 3.71 10.69
N TYR A 133 8.58 2.69 10.68
CA TYR A 133 8.11 1.99 9.48
C TYR A 133 9.21 1.26 8.67
N ALA A 134 10.47 1.36 9.07
CA ALA A 134 11.63 0.70 8.47
C ALA A 134 12.42 -0.07 9.54
N GLU A 135 11.72 -0.63 10.51
CA GLU A 135 12.31 -1.29 11.66
C GLU A 135 13.03 -2.62 11.36
N PRO A 136 12.64 -3.46 10.38
CA PRO A 136 13.33 -4.72 10.12
C PRO A 136 14.79 -4.50 9.74
N GLU A 137 15.67 -5.45 10.04
CA GLU A 137 17.09 -5.32 9.72
C GLU A 137 17.43 -5.70 8.26
N TRP A 138 18.64 -5.36 7.84
CA TRP A 138 19.11 -5.37 6.44
C TRP A 138 18.81 -6.65 5.65
N TYR A 139 18.82 -7.82 6.28
CA TYR A 139 18.53 -9.09 5.61
C TYR A 139 17.04 -9.23 5.24
N VAL A 140 16.14 -8.68 6.07
CA VAL A 140 14.71 -8.58 5.75
C VAL A 140 14.49 -7.54 4.65
N ASP A 141 15.23 -6.43 4.68
CA ASP A 141 15.16 -5.40 3.64
C ASP A 141 15.56 -5.92 2.26
N LEU A 142 16.63 -6.71 2.18
CA LEU A 142 17.06 -7.34 0.94
C LEU A 142 16.02 -8.34 0.43
N TRP A 143 15.46 -9.16 1.32
CA TRP A 143 14.43 -10.12 0.94
C TRP A 143 13.16 -9.41 0.46
N LEU A 144 12.69 -8.38 1.16
CA LEU A 144 11.56 -7.57 0.73
C LEU A 144 11.84 -6.92 -0.63
N THR A 145 13.05 -6.43 -0.87
CA THR A 145 13.43 -5.88 -2.18
C THR A 145 13.24 -6.91 -3.29
N VAL A 146 13.67 -8.15 -3.09
CA VAL A 146 13.47 -9.24 -4.06
C VAL A 146 11.97 -9.46 -4.31
N VAL A 147 11.18 -9.67 -3.24
CA VAL A 147 9.73 -9.87 -3.36
C VAL A 147 9.06 -8.71 -4.10
N TRP A 148 9.48 -7.48 -3.82
CA TRP A 148 8.91 -6.27 -4.42
C TRP A 148 9.28 -6.10 -5.90
N VAL A 149 10.49 -6.50 -6.30
CA VAL A 149 10.89 -6.52 -7.72
C VAL A 149 10.03 -7.50 -8.50
N PHE A 150 9.83 -8.72 -7.98
CA PHE A 150 8.93 -9.69 -8.60
C PHE A 150 7.48 -9.19 -8.62
N TYR A 151 7.05 -8.44 -7.60
CA TYR A 151 5.73 -7.83 -7.59
C TYR A 151 5.56 -6.79 -8.71
N LEU A 152 6.56 -5.93 -8.91
CA LEU A 152 6.60 -4.98 -10.02
C LEU A 152 6.57 -5.70 -11.37
N VAL A 153 7.34 -6.79 -11.53
CA VAL A 153 7.34 -7.60 -12.75
C VAL A 153 5.97 -8.22 -13.00
N ALA A 154 5.32 -8.78 -11.98
CA ALA A 154 3.99 -9.37 -12.09
C ALA A 154 2.93 -8.33 -12.46
N PHE A 155 2.92 -7.19 -11.76
CA PHE A 155 1.95 -6.13 -12.01
C PHE A 155 2.18 -5.45 -13.38
N GLY A 156 3.41 -4.98 -13.62
CA GLY A 156 3.79 -4.31 -14.86
C GLY A 156 3.66 -5.21 -16.08
N GLY A 157 4.07 -6.47 -15.97
CA GLY A 157 3.90 -7.48 -17.02
C GLY A 157 2.42 -7.73 -17.36
N THR A 158 1.52 -7.67 -16.37
CA THR A 158 0.08 -7.79 -16.60
C THR A 158 -0.49 -6.57 -17.33
N VAL A 159 -0.05 -5.36 -16.96
CA VAL A 159 -0.44 -4.11 -17.64
C VAL A 159 0.07 -4.06 -19.09
N ILE A 160 1.26 -4.60 -19.35
CA ILE A 160 1.82 -4.67 -20.71
C ILE A 160 1.00 -5.60 -21.61
N ARG A 161 0.47 -6.70 -21.06
CA ARG A 161 -0.35 -7.69 -21.79
C ARG A 161 -1.84 -7.36 -21.83
N ARG A 162 -2.23 -6.13 -21.48
CA ARG A 162 -3.64 -5.71 -21.49
C ARG A 162 -4.28 -5.80 -22.88
N GLU A 163 -5.56 -6.10 -22.91
CA GLU A 163 -6.37 -6.07 -24.14
C GLU A 163 -6.81 -4.65 -24.50
N GLU A 164 -7.22 -3.87 -23.49
CA GLU A 164 -7.71 -2.50 -23.70
C GLU A 164 -6.53 -1.51 -23.86
N PRO A 165 -6.54 -0.63 -24.87
CA PRO A 165 -5.41 0.27 -25.13
C PRO A 165 -5.16 1.24 -23.96
N HIS A 166 -6.23 1.67 -23.29
CA HIS A 166 -6.18 2.55 -22.13
C HIS A 166 -5.97 1.78 -20.82
N ILE A 167 -5.07 2.29 -19.98
CA ILE A 167 -4.85 1.76 -18.63
C ILE A 167 -5.84 2.45 -17.69
N TYR A 168 -6.61 1.66 -16.95
CA TYR A 168 -7.56 2.18 -15.96
C TYR A 168 -6.86 2.95 -14.83
N VAL A 169 -7.50 4.02 -14.33
CA VAL A 169 -6.91 4.95 -13.33
C VAL A 169 -6.48 4.23 -12.06
N ALA A 170 -7.19 3.19 -11.62
CA ALA A 170 -6.76 2.38 -10.47
C ALA A 170 -5.33 1.84 -10.64
N ASN A 171 -4.97 1.43 -11.86
CA ASN A 171 -3.64 0.89 -12.15
C ASN A 171 -2.58 1.98 -12.22
N TRP A 172 -2.93 3.26 -12.44
CA TRP A 172 -1.99 4.37 -12.32
C TRP A 172 -1.56 4.52 -10.86
N PHE A 173 -2.53 4.51 -9.95
CA PHE A 173 -2.30 4.58 -8.52
C PHE A 173 -1.52 3.37 -7.99
N PHE A 174 -1.90 2.15 -8.38
CA PHE A 174 -1.15 0.95 -7.99
C PHE A 174 0.28 0.97 -8.54
N LEU A 175 0.49 1.34 -9.81
CA LEU A 175 1.83 1.40 -10.37
C LEU A 175 2.70 2.46 -9.70
N ALA A 176 2.15 3.65 -9.44
CA ALA A 176 2.84 4.71 -8.70
C ALA A 176 3.20 4.26 -7.28
N PHE A 177 2.28 3.58 -6.60
CA PHE A 177 2.52 2.94 -5.30
C PHE A 177 3.71 1.97 -5.37
N ILE A 178 3.67 1.00 -6.29
CA ILE A 178 4.69 -0.06 -6.38
C ILE A 178 6.06 0.55 -6.64
N LEU A 179 6.15 1.48 -7.60
CA LEU A 179 7.41 2.12 -7.99
C LEU A 179 7.96 3.00 -6.87
N THR A 180 7.14 3.89 -6.32
CA THR A 180 7.62 4.81 -5.29
C THR A 180 8.02 4.05 -4.03
N VAL A 181 7.23 3.08 -3.56
CA VAL A 181 7.60 2.29 -2.37
C VAL A 181 8.93 1.56 -2.57
N ALA A 182 9.25 1.07 -3.77
CA ALA A 182 10.56 0.49 -4.06
C ALA A 182 11.69 1.51 -3.89
N VAL A 183 11.52 2.72 -4.44
CA VAL A 183 12.49 3.83 -4.31
C VAL A 183 12.66 4.27 -2.86
N LEU A 184 11.55 4.38 -2.11
CA LEU A 184 11.57 4.73 -0.70
C LEU A 184 12.31 3.67 0.12
N HIS A 185 11.97 2.40 -0.06
CA HIS A 185 12.57 1.26 0.63
C HIS A 185 14.09 1.23 0.43
N ILE A 186 14.54 1.29 -0.83
CA ILE A 186 15.96 1.26 -1.16
C ILE A 186 16.66 2.51 -0.64
N GLY A 187 16.06 3.69 -0.80
CA GLY A 187 16.67 4.97 -0.41
C GLY A 187 16.82 5.13 1.10
N ASN A 188 15.83 4.70 1.89
CA ASN A 188 15.87 4.81 3.34
C ASN A 188 16.74 3.74 3.99
N ASN A 189 16.76 2.53 3.44
CA ASN A 189 17.36 1.38 4.10
C ASN A 189 18.79 1.12 3.61
N ILE A 190 19.48 2.18 3.14
CA ILE A 190 20.92 2.14 2.91
C ILE A 190 21.61 2.08 4.27
N SER A 191 22.02 0.87 4.65
CA SER A 191 22.70 0.57 5.91
C SER A 191 23.94 -0.27 5.67
N ILE A 192 24.87 -0.21 6.62
CA ILE A 192 26.10 -1.00 6.62
C ILE A 192 25.94 -2.07 7.71
N PRO A 193 25.81 -3.37 7.34
CA PRO A 193 25.81 -4.46 8.30
C PRO A 193 27.11 -4.47 9.12
N VAL A 194 27.01 -4.68 10.43
CA VAL A 194 28.19 -4.77 11.31
C VAL A 194 29.11 -5.92 10.88
N SER A 195 28.50 -7.05 10.48
CA SER A 195 29.17 -8.19 9.84
C SER A 195 28.11 -9.07 9.16
N LEU A 196 28.53 -9.98 8.26
CA LEU A 196 27.60 -10.88 7.57
C LEU A 196 26.84 -11.84 8.49
N GLY A 197 27.40 -12.15 9.66
CA GLY A 197 26.75 -12.99 10.69
C GLY A 197 25.96 -12.20 11.73
N SER A 198 25.99 -10.86 11.67
CA SER A 198 25.28 -10.00 12.60
C SER A 198 23.89 -9.66 12.08
N SER A 199 22.92 -9.69 12.99
CA SER A 199 21.58 -9.16 12.71
C SER A 199 21.53 -7.64 12.68
N MET A 200 22.61 -6.95 13.07
CA MET A 200 22.64 -5.49 13.27
C MET A 200 23.27 -4.75 12.09
N SER A 201 22.74 -3.58 11.77
CA SER A 201 23.32 -2.63 10.81
C SER A 201 23.32 -1.19 11.35
N TYR A 202 24.11 -0.32 10.72
CA TYR A 202 24.06 1.13 10.95
C TYR A 202 23.59 1.86 9.70
N SER A 203 22.61 2.76 9.88
CA SER A 203 22.14 3.65 8.82
C SER A 203 23.30 4.47 8.24
N ALA A 204 23.45 4.47 6.92
CA ALA A 204 24.47 5.28 6.24
C ALA A 204 24.25 6.80 6.42
N PRO A 205 23.02 7.34 6.26
CA PRO A 205 22.76 8.73 6.61
C PRO A 205 22.57 8.90 8.13
N ALA A 206 23.06 10.03 8.66
CA ALA A 206 23.03 10.36 10.08
C ALA A 206 22.53 11.80 10.33
N GLY A 207 22.21 12.11 11.59
CA GLY A 207 21.79 13.44 12.03
C GLY A 207 20.61 13.99 11.22
N VAL A 208 20.72 15.25 10.80
CA VAL A 208 19.67 15.96 10.06
C VAL A 208 19.36 15.32 8.70
N GLN A 209 20.37 14.80 8.00
CA GLN A 209 20.17 14.09 6.72
C GLN A 209 19.44 12.77 6.94
N GLY A 210 19.84 12.01 7.97
CA GLY A 210 19.15 10.79 8.38
C GLY A 210 17.68 11.05 8.74
N ALA A 211 17.41 12.12 9.47
CA ALA A 211 16.05 12.53 9.82
C ALA A 211 15.23 12.92 8.58
N MET A 212 15.80 13.69 7.65
CA MET A 212 15.12 14.08 6.41
C MET A 212 14.77 12.86 5.56
N ILE A 213 15.73 11.94 5.34
CA ILE A 213 15.51 10.72 4.56
C ILE A 213 14.47 9.83 5.25
N GLN A 214 14.54 9.71 6.58
CA GLN A 214 13.58 8.95 7.38
C GLN A 214 12.15 9.45 7.20
N TRP A 215 11.93 10.77 7.18
CA TRP A 215 10.58 11.31 7.05
C TRP A 215 10.14 11.55 5.61
N TRP A 216 11.07 11.69 4.67
CA TRP A 216 10.77 11.48 3.26
C TRP A 216 10.24 10.06 3.03
N TYR A 217 10.89 9.05 3.63
CA TYR A 217 10.40 7.68 3.63
C TYR A 217 9.06 7.53 4.37
N GLY A 218 9.00 7.88 5.65
CA GLY A 218 7.84 7.61 6.51
C GLY A 218 6.57 8.28 6.02
N HIS A 219 6.65 9.54 5.58
CA HIS A 219 5.48 10.23 5.03
C HIS A 219 5.03 9.59 3.72
N ASN A 220 5.96 9.28 2.81
CA ASN A 220 5.62 8.69 1.53
C ASN A 220 5.27 7.20 1.64
N ALA A 221 5.64 6.50 2.71
CA ALA A 221 5.10 5.20 3.05
C ALA A 221 3.58 5.33 3.25
N VAL A 222 3.12 6.27 4.08
CA VAL A 222 1.68 6.56 4.21
C VAL A 222 1.09 7.07 2.89
N GLY A 223 1.81 7.92 2.16
CA GLY A 223 1.32 8.51 0.91
C GLY A 223 1.15 7.57 -0.26
N PHE A 224 2.04 6.60 -0.40
CA PHE A 224 2.00 5.68 -1.54
C PHE A 224 1.44 4.34 -1.16
N PHE A 225 1.84 3.80 -0.01
CA PHE A 225 1.31 2.53 0.49
C PHE A 225 -0.14 2.69 0.96
N LEU A 226 -0.40 3.63 1.89
CA LEU A 226 -1.71 3.76 2.54
C LEU A 226 -2.68 4.72 1.84
N THR A 227 -2.19 5.64 1.00
CA THR A 227 -3.06 6.57 0.24
C THR A 227 -3.14 6.16 -1.22
N ALA A 228 -2.06 6.20 -2.00
CA ALA A 228 -2.12 5.89 -3.43
C ALA A 228 -2.61 4.45 -3.69
N GLY A 229 -2.05 3.45 -3.02
CA GLY A 229 -2.49 2.06 -3.15
C GLY A 229 -3.97 1.87 -2.83
N PHE A 230 -4.47 2.48 -1.75
CA PHE A 230 -5.88 2.40 -1.36
C PHE A 230 -6.80 3.25 -2.25
N LEU A 231 -6.32 4.35 -2.84
CA LEU A 231 -7.03 5.05 -3.91
C LEU A 231 -7.20 4.13 -5.13
N GLY A 232 -6.19 3.30 -5.46
CA GLY A 232 -6.33 2.25 -6.45
C GLY A 232 -7.50 1.29 -6.15
N MET A 233 -7.63 0.86 -4.89
CA MET A 233 -8.77 0.04 -4.45
C MET A 233 -10.10 0.80 -4.61
N MET A 234 -10.17 2.04 -4.12
CA MET A 234 -11.35 2.91 -4.19
C MET A 234 -11.83 3.06 -5.63
N TYR A 235 -10.90 3.33 -6.56
CA TYR A 235 -11.19 3.53 -7.97
C TYR A 235 -11.83 2.32 -8.64
N TYR A 236 -11.59 1.11 -8.14
CA TYR A 236 -12.25 -0.07 -8.67
C TYR A 236 -13.52 -0.44 -7.88
N LEU A 237 -13.42 -0.51 -6.56
CA LEU A 237 -14.47 -1.08 -5.71
C LEU A 237 -15.70 -0.19 -5.63
N ILE A 238 -15.55 1.13 -5.50
CA ILE A 238 -16.71 2.03 -5.39
C ILE A 238 -17.55 2.03 -6.67
N PRO A 239 -16.99 2.28 -7.87
CA PRO A 239 -17.78 2.24 -9.10
C PRO A 239 -18.40 0.86 -9.34
N LYS A 240 -17.66 -0.22 -9.01
CA LYS A 240 -18.13 -1.59 -9.21
C LYS A 240 -19.30 -1.95 -8.29
N GLN A 241 -19.26 -1.56 -7.03
CA GLN A 241 -20.34 -1.83 -6.06
C GLN A 241 -21.53 -0.89 -6.23
N ALA A 242 -21.27 0.37 -6.59
CA ALA A 242 -22.32 1.33 -6.88
C ALA A 242 -23.00 1.06 -8.23
N GLU A 243 -22.35 0.34 -9.14
CA GLU A 243 -22.76 0.16 -10.55
C GLU A 243 -22.96 1.51 -11.25
N ARG A 244 -22.00 2.42 -11.00
CA ARG A 244 -22.01 3.79 -11.55
C ARG A 244 -20.69 4.05 -12.26
N PRO A 245 -20.69 4.84 -13.34
CA PRO A 245 -19.45 5.32 -13.92
C PRO A 245 -18.71 6.21 -12.92
N VAL A 246 -17.37 6.20 -12.98
CA VAL A 246 -16.55 7.15 -12.23
C VAL A 246 -16.99 8.58 -12.56
N TYR A 247 -17.18 9.39 -11.52
CA TYR A 247 -17.73 10.74 -11.66
C TYR A 247 -16.98 11.64 -12.65
N SER A 248 -15.67 11.84 -12.46
CA SER A 248 -14.89 12.76 -13.30
C SER A 248 -13.53 12.19 -13.69
N TYR A 249 -13.39 11.84 -14.97
CA TYR A 249 -12.10 11.42 -15.53
C TYR A 249 -11.06 12.56 -15.50
N ARG A 250 -11.48 13.82 -15.74
CA ARG A 250 -10.56 14.97 -15.66
C ARG A 250 -10.03 15.16 -14.24
N LEU A 251 -10.89 15.01 -13.23
CA LEU A 251 -10.47 15.05 -11.83
C LEU A 251 -9.52 13.89 -11.53
N SER A 252 -9.78 12.70 -12.09
CA SER A 252 -8.89 11.53 -12.01
C SER A 252 -7.46 11.84 -12.50
N ILE A 253 -7.32 12.57 -13.60
CA ILE A 253 -6.01 13.00 -14.12
C ILE A 253 -5.36 14.03 -13.18
N VAL A 254 -6.08 15.12 -12.89
CA VAL A 254 -5.53 16.25 -12.13
C VAL A 254 -5.10 15.78 -10.75
N HIS A 255 -5.99 15.11 -10.01
CA HIS A 255 -5.68 14.68 -8.65
C HIS A 255 -4.60 13.60 -8.63
N PHE A 256 -4.52 12.70 -9.62
CA PHE A 256 -3.45 11.71 -9.68
C PHE A 256 -2.08 12.39 -9.81
N TRP A 257 -1.88 13.20 -10.85
CA TRP A 257 -0.56 13.79 -11.11
C TRP A 257 -0.13 14.77 -10.02
N THR A 258 -1.07 15.59 -9.53
CA THR A 258 -0.76 16.54 -8.46
C THR A 258 -0.52 15.84 -7.12
N LEU A 259 -1.28 14.79 -6.78
CA LEU A 259 -1.04 14.01 -5.56
C LEU A 259 0.33 13.35 -5.61
N ILE A 260 0.62 12.57 -6.66
CA ILE A 260 1.87 11.80 -6.78
C ILE A 260 3.10 12.73 -6.80
N PHE A 261 2.99 13.91 -7.41
CA PHE A 261 4.08 14.89 -7.40
C PHE A 261 4.25 15.58 -6.03
N LEU A 262 3.18 16.07 -5.43
CA LEU A 262 3.26 16.88 -4.20
C LEU A 262 3.61 16.04 -2.97
N TYR A 263 3.12 14.79 -2.87
CA TYR A 263 3.31 13.95 -1.68
C TYR A 263 4.79 13.75 -1.32
N ILE A 264 5.67 13.63 -2.33
CA ILE A 264 7.11 13.44 -2.15
C ILE A 264 7.74 14.53 -1.28
N TRP A 265 7.22 15.75 -1.34
CA TRP A 265 7.78 16.92 -0.67
C TRP A 265 7.33 17.11 0.77
N ALA A 266 6.30 16.40 1.22
CA ALA A 266 5.68 16.67 2.51
C ALA A 266 6.43 16.05 3.71
N GLY A 267 7.48 15.25 3.48
CA GLY A 267 8.31 14.65 4.54
C GLY A 267 8.76 15.62 5.67
N PRO A 268 9.28 16.83 5.37
CA PRO A 268 9.74 17.77 6.39
C PRO A 268 8.67 18.27 7.37
N HIS A 269 7.37 18.04 7.12
CA HIS A 269 6.32 18.42 8.08
C HIS A 269 6.41 17.65 9.42
N HIS A 270 7.12 16.53 9.45
CA HIS A 270 7.45 15.77 10.66
C HIS A 270 8.60 16.40 11.46
N LEU A 271 9.29 17.37 10.87
CA LEU A 271 10.55 17.93 11.35
C LEU A 271 10.45 19.43 11.64
N HIS A 272 9.23 19.93 11.87
CA HIS A 272 9.01 21.31 12.28
C HIS A 272 9.65 21.63 13.63
N TYR A 273 10.32 22.77 13.69
CA TYR A 273 11.05 23.25 14.88
C TYR A 273 12.09 22.24 15.41
N THR A 274 12.73 21.51 14.49
CA THR A 274 13.85 20.61 14.79
C THR A 274 15.18 21.20 14.29
N ALA A 275 16.25 20.40 14.32
CA ALA A 275 17.54 20.76 13.73
C ALA A 275 17.56 20.77 12.18
N LEU A 276 16.46 20.40 11.51
CA LEU A 276 16.34 20.51 10.07
C LEU A 276 16.35 21.99 9.63
N PRO A 277 17.06 22.39 8.56
CA PRO A 277 17.05 23.78 8.11
C PRO A 277 15.66 24.33 7.81
N ASP A 278 15.41 25.59 8.19
CA ASP A 278 14.10 26.24 8.06
C ASP A 278 13.56 26.23 6.63
N TRP A 279 14.43 26.32 5.61
CA TRP A 279 14.01 26.26 4.21
C TRP A 279 13.35 24.92 3.86
N ALA A 280 13.88 23.81 4.38
CA ALA A 280 13.37 22.47 4.12
C ALA A 280 12.06 22.24 4.88
N GLN A 281 11.98 22.72 6.13
CA GLN A 281 10.74 22.73 6.90
C GLN A 281 9.63 23.52 6.17
N THR A 282 9.94 24.73 5.72
CA THR A 282 9.00 25.61 5.01
C THR A 282 8.51 24.95 3.72
N LEU A 283 9.39 24.28 2.99
CA LEU A 283 9.02 23.52 1.80
C LEU A 283 8.03 22.40 2.14
N GLY A 284 8.31 21.60 3.18
CA GLY A 284 7.39 20.56 3.63
C GLY A 284 6.03 21.11 4.05
N MET A 285 5.99 22.22 4.78
CA MET A 285 4.74 22.89 5.15
C MET A 285 3.93 23.30 3.93
N VAL A 286 4.53 24.06 3.01
CA VAL A 286 3.83 24.61 1.83
C VAL A 286 3.26 23.49 0.97
N PHE A 287 4.07 22.46 0.68
CA PHE A 287 3.61 21.32 -0.12
C PHE A 287 2.54 20.50 0.60
N SER A 288 2.61 20.37 1.93
CA SER A 288 1.56 19.69 2.71
C SER A 288 0.22 20.44 2.67
N VAL A 289 0.24 21.78 2.72
CA VAL A 289 -0.98 22.58 2.55
C VAL A 289 -1.55 22.42 1.15
N MET A 290 -0.70 22.46 0.11
CA MET A 290 -1.14 22.24 -1.27
C MET A 290 -1.69 20.83 -1.51
N LEU A 291 -1.14 19.81 -0.82
CA LEU A 291 -1.53 18.40 -0.91
C LEU A 291 -2.99 18.14 -0.50
N TRP A 292 -3.60 19.05 0.27
CA TRP A 292 -5.00 18.97 0.65
C TRP A 292 -5.94 18.83 -0.56
N MET A 293 -5.77 19.69 -1.58
CA MET A 293 -6.64 19.72 -2.77
C MET A 293 -6.67 18.40 -3.53
N PRO A 294 -5.54 17.80 -3.94
CA PRO A 294 -5.59 16.55 -4.69
C PRO A 294 -5.95 15.33 -3.83
N SER A 295 -5.70 15.39 -2.53
CA SER A 295 -6.20 14.37 -1.59
C SER A 295 -7.73 14.38 -1.56
N TRP A 296 -8.35 15.56 -1.41
CA TRP A 296 -9.80 15.72 -1.51
C TRP A 296 -10.33 15.43 -2.92
N GLY A 297 -9.53 15.63 -3.97
CA GLY A 297 -9.89 15.21 -5.32
C GLY A 297 -10.22 13.72 -5.41
N GLY A 298 -9.51 12.87 -4.67
CA GLY A 298 -9.81 11.44 -4.55
C GLY A 298 -11.15 11.20 -3.85
N MET A 299 -11.35 11.84 -2.69
CA MET A 299 -12.61 11.78 -1.93
C MET A 299 -13.81 12.21 -2.78
N ILE A 300 -13.73 13.37 -3.42
CA ILE A 300 -14.80 13.92 -4.26
C ILE A 300 -15.11 12.94 -5.40
N ASN A 301 -14.08 12.40 -6.08
CA ASN A 301 -14.33 11.49 -7.19
C ASN A 301 -14.96 10.17 -6.73
N GLY A 302 -14.56 9.65 -5.56
CA GLY A 302 -15.17 8.49 -4.92
C GLY A 302 -16.62 8.73 -4.52
N LEU A 303 -16.90 9.76 -3.73
CA LEU A 303 -18.25 10.04 -3.21
C LEU A 303 -19.21 10.48 -4.31
N MET A 304 -18.79 11.35 -5.24
CA MET A 304 -19.66 11.81 -6.32
C MET A 304 -20.00 10.71 -7.31
N THR A 305 -19.22 9.62 -7.38
CA THR A 305 -19.58 8.40 -8.14
C THR A 305 -20.88 7.78 -7.61
N LEU A 306 -21.22 7.94 -6.33
CA LEU A 306 -22.49 7.49 -5.76
C LEU A 306 -23.68 8.41 -6.07
N SER A 307 -23.49 9.54 -6.75
CA SER A 307 -24.60 10.45 -7.07
C SER A 307 -25.69 9.71 -7.83
N GLY A 308 -26.91 9.67 -7.27
CA GLY A 308 -28.04 8.89 -7.80
C GLY A 308 -28.10 7.41 -7.37
N ALA A 309 -27.20 6.96 -6.49
CA ALA A 309 -27.15 5.60 -5.93
C ALA A 309 -26.99 5.59 -4.40
N TRP A 310 -27.26 6.72 -3.74
CA TRP A 310 -27.16 6.86 -2.27
C TRP A 310 -28.13 5.96 -1.51
N ASP A 311 -29.24 5.56 -2.11
CA ASP A 311 -30.19 4.59 -1.58
C ASP A 311 -29.54 3.22 -1.34
N LYS A 312 -28.54 2.83 -2.16
CA LYS A 312 -27.77 1.60 -1.97
C LYS A 312 -27.02 1.56 -0.64
N LEU A 313 -26.75 2.71 -0.01
CA LEU A 313 -26.16 2.72 1.34
C LEU A 313 -27.09 2.15 2.40
N ARG A 314 -28.40 2.03 2.16
CA ARG A 314 -29.31 1.40 3.14
C ARG A 314 -29.30 -0.11 3.05
N THR A 315 -28.87 -0.68 1.91
CA THR A 315 -29.00 -2.10 1.59
C THR A 315 -27.66 -2.80 1.43
N ASN A 316 -26.63 -2.11 0.93
CA ASN A 316 -25.30 -2.67 0.70
C ASN A 316 -24.31 -2.24 1.82
N PRO A 317 -23.95 -3.14 2.76
CA PRO A 317 -23.02 -2.81 3.83
C PRO A 317 -21.58 -2.62 3.34
N SER A 318 -21.14 -3.35 2.30
CA SER A 318 -19.80 -3.16 1.74
C SER A 318 -19.63 -1.75 1.16
N LEU A 319 -20.65 -1.26 0.46
CA LEU A 319 -20.63 0.10 -0.08
C LEU A 319 -20.68 1.16 1.04
N ARG A 320 -21.39 0.89 2.15
CA ARG A 320 -21.33 1.74 3.35
C ARG A 320 -19.92 1.83 3.91
N PHE A 321 -19.22 0.71 4.06
CA PHE A 321 -17.83 0.70 4.49
C PHE A 321 -16.93 1.51 3.55
N SER A 322 -17.06 1.32 2.23
CA SER A 322 -16.25 2.08 1.27
C SER A 322 -16.53 3.59 1.30
N VAL A 323 -17.79 4.00 1.48
CA VAL A 323 -18.14 5.44 1.58
C VAL A 323 -17.65 6.04 2.89
N ALA A 324 -17.82 5.33 4.01
CA ALA A 324 -17.30 5.78 5.30
C ALA A 324 -15.76 5.91 5.24
N ALA A 325 -15.07 4.92 4.67
CA ALA A 325 -13.61 4.93 4.52
C ALA A 325 -13.08 6.04 3.59
N VAL A 326 -13.91 6.62 2.72
CA VAL A 326 -13.52 7.78 1.91
C VAL A 326 -13.82 9.11 2.61
N GLY A 327 -14.80 9.12 3.51
CA GLY A 327 -15.20 10.31 4.27
C GLY A 327 -14.37 10.60 5.52
N PHE A 328 -13.60 9.63 6.01
CA PHE A 328 -12.75 9.70 7.21
C PHE A 328 -11.33 9.26 6.87
#